data_AF-A0AAV4BPS0-F1
#
_entry.id   AF-A0AAV4BPS0-F1
#
_cell.length_a   1.000
_cell.length_b   1.000
_cell.length_c   1.000
_cell.angle_alpha   90.00
_cell.angle_beta   90.00
_cell.angle_gamma   90.00
#
_symmetry.space_group_name_H-M   'P 1'
#
loop_
_entity.id
_entity.type
_entity.pdbx_description
1 polymer ?
#
loop_
_entity_poly.entity_id
_entity_poly.type
_entity_poly.pdbx_seq_one_letter_code
_entity_poly.pdbx_strand_id
1 'polypeptide(L)'
;MSKRLRDAFIGLHAFTGCDSTSCFAGKGKLKALKMLEGDQDHQDTFSRIGTLETISGQDMQLIETFVCQLYGKPSHTSVDKVRYDKVRQCFKGKKGILSNSEGVDLSQMPPCQDVLMLHTQS
;
A
#
# COMPACT_ATOMS: atom_id res chain seq x y z
N MET A 1 -12.22 11.73 18.42
CA MET A 1 -11.99 11.27 17.02
C MET A 1 -12.84 12.12 16.09
N SER A 2 -12.25 12.86 15.16
CA SER A 2 -12.98 13.77 14.23
C SER A 2 -13.86 12.97 13.27
N LYS A 3 -14.90 13.59 12.68
CA LYS A 3 -15.74 12.95 11.66
C LYS A 3 -14.90 12.43 10.49
N ARG A 4 -14.01 13.29 9.97
CA ARG A 4 -13.08 12.97 8.88
C ARG A 4 -12.25 11.71 9.15
N LEU A 5 -11.65 11.61 10.33
CA LEU A 5 -10.83 10.46 10.69
C LEU A 5 -11.65 9.16 10.81
N ARG A 6 -12.92 9.24 11.23
CA ARG A 6 -13.82 8.08 11.25
C ARG A 6 -14.14 7.59 9.84
N ASP A 7 -14.47 8.52 8.94
CA ASP A 7 -14.80 8.18 7.55
C ASP A 7 -13.57 7.57 6.85
N ALA A 8 -12.40 8.18 7.05
CA ALA A 8 -11.13 7.66 6.55
C ALA A 8 -10.73 6.30 7.14
N PHE A 9 -11.10 6.02 8.39
CA PHE A 9 -10.81 4.74 9.04
C PHE A 9 -11.54 3.57 8.36
N ILE A 10 -12.77 3.79 7.90
CA ILE A 10 -13.55 2.77 7.17
C ILE A 10 -12.84 2.44 5.85
N GLY A 11 -12.45 3.46 5.08
CA GLY A 11 -11.68 3.27 3.85
C GLY A 11 -10.34 2.60 4.10
N LEU A 12 -9.63 2.96 5.18
CA LEU A 12 -8.37 2.31 5.56
C LEU A 12 -8.57 0.84 5.94
N HIS A 13 -9.66 0.50 6.64
CA HIS A 13 -9.98 -0.88 6.99
C HIS A 13 -10.20 -1.73 5.74
N ALA A 14 -11.03 -1.26 4.81
CA ALA A 14 -11.28 -1.93 3.54
C ALA A 14 -9.99 -2.05 2.71
N PHE A 15 -9.18 -0.99 2.66
CA PHE A 15 -7.96 -0.95 1.87
C PHE A 15 -6.83 -1.87 2.40
N THR A 16 -6.66 -1.96 3.72
CA THR A 16 -5.57 -2.74 4.34
C THR A 16 -5.88 -4.23 4.52
N GLY A 17 -7.08 -4.66 4.12
CA GLY A 17 -7.57 -6.03 4.20
C GLY A 17 -8.83 -6.14 5.06
N CYS A 18 -9.93 -6.52 4.41
CA CYS A 18 -11.19 -6.95 4.99
C CYS A 18 -11.63 -8.29 4.35
N ASP A 19 -12.90 -8.67 4.46
CA ASP A 19 -13.40 -9.94 3.88
C ASP A 19 -13.33 -9.97 2.34
N SER A 20 -13.28 -8.80 1.67
CA SER A 20 -13.26 -8.68 0.20
C SER A 20 -11.90 -8.28 -0.39
N THR A 21 -10.93 -7.87 0.42
CA THR A 21 -9.60 -7.44 -0.03
C THR A 21 -8.49 -8.21 0.67
N SER A 22 -7.40 -8.45 -0.05
CA SER A 22 -6.22 -9.08 0.53
C SER A 22 -5.56 -8.15 1.58
N CYS A 23 -4.71 -8.71 2.45
CA CYS A 23 -3.94 -7.91 3.40
C CYS A 23 -2.50 -7.68 2.92
N PHE A 24 -1.89 -6.58 3.36
CA PHE A 24 -0.47 -6.31 3.11
C PHE A 24 0.40 -7.09 4.10
N ALA A 25 1.08 -8.14 3.63
CA ALA A 25 1.86 -9.04 4.48
C ALA A 25 2.93 -8.29 5.30
N GLY A 26 2.94 -8.54 6.60
CA GLY A 26 3.87 -7.88 7.54
C GLY A 26 3.63 -6.38 7.72
N LYS A 27 2.54 -5.79 7.19
CA LYS A 27 2.15 -4.39 7.40
C LYS A 27 0.93 -4.31 8.30
N GLY A 28 1.17 -4.06 9.59
CA GLY A 28 0.10 -3.96 10.58
C GLY A 28 -0.79 -2.73 10.39
N LYS A 29 -2.10 -2.88 10.65
CA LYS A 29 -3.10 -1.81 10.63
C LYS A 29 -2.73 -0.64 11.54
N LEU A 30 -2.02 -0.90 12.64
CA LEU A 30 -1.55 0.14 13.56
C LEU A 30 -0.58 1.14 12.89
N LYS A 31 0.33 0.67 12.02
CA LYS A 31 1.26 1.55 11.30
C LYS A 31 0.50 2.41 10.29
N ALA A 32 -0.41 1.78 9.53
CA ALA A 32 -1.24 2.46 8.56
C ALA A 32 -2.14 3.51 9.21
N LEU A 33 -2.72 3.19 10.39
CA LEU A 33 -3.55 4.11 11.17
C LEU A 33 -2.76 5.33 11.65
N LYS A 34 -1.55 5.12 12.21
CA LYS A 34 -0.69 6.24 12.64
C LYS A 34 -0.31 7.16 11.47
N MET A 35 -0.07 6.58 10.29
CA MET A 35 0.19 7.36 9.07
C MET A 35 -1.04 8.17 8.64
N LEU A 36 -2.23 7.57 8.71
CA LEU A 36 -3.49 8.24 8.42
C LEU A 36 -3.76 9.40 9.40
N GLU A 37 -3.55 9.19 10.70
CA GLU A 37 -3.78 10.22 11.72
C GLU A 37 -2.88 11.46 11.54
N GLY A 38 -1.67 11.27 11.02
CA GLY A 38 -0.67 12.34 10.85
C GLY A 38 -0.78 13.15 9.55
N ASP A 39 -1.67 12.79 8.63
CA ASP A 39 -1.70 13.37 7.28
C ASP A 39 -3.15 13.64 6.83
N GLN A 40 -3.43 14.90 6.49
CA GLN A 40 -4.78 15.33 6.10
C GLN A 40 -5.15 14.88 4.68
N ASP A 41 -4.17 14.83 3.77
CA ASP A 41 -4.40 14.40 2.40
C ASP A 41 -4.72 12.91 2.37
N HIS A 42 -4.01 12.12 3.18
CA HIS A 42 -4.38 10.72 3.39
C HIS A 42 -5.79 10.61 4.00
N GLN A 43 -6.15 11.40 5.01
CA GLN A 43 -7.52 11.36 5.56
C GLN A 43 -8.59 11.66 4.50
N ASP A 44 -8.36 12.68 3.68
CA ASP A 44 -9.29 13.06 2.63
C ASP A 44 -9.38 11.97 1.55
N THR A 45 -8.26 11.44 1.07
CA THR A 45 -8.25 10.34 0.08
C THR A 45 -8.89 9.08 0.62
N PHE A 46 -8.55 8.64 1.83
CA PHE A 46 -9.14 7.43 2.43
C PHE A 46 -10.61 7.60 2.80
N SER A 47 -11.10 8.82 3.05
CA SER A 47 -12.54 9.06 3.25
C SER A 47 -13.37 8.85 1.98
N ARG A 48 -12.73 8.86 0.80
CA ARG A 48 -13.37 8.65 -0.50
C ARG A 48 -13.30 7.19 -0.97
N ILE A 49 -12.38 6.38 -0.42
CA ILE A 49 -12.27 4.96 -0.75
C ILE A 49 -13.56 4.24 -0.35
N GLY A 50 -14.11 3.44 -1.27
CA GLY A 50 -15.40 2.73 -1.09
C GLY A 50 -16.66 3.61 -1.27
N THR A 51 -16.50 4.91 -1.52
CA THR A 51 -17.62 5.80 -1.88
C THR A 51 -17.67 6.17 -3.35
N LEU A 52 -16.55 5.98 -4.07
CA LEU A 52 -16.40 6.34 -5.48
C LEU A 52 -16.46 5.09 -6.34
N GLU A 53 -17.21 5.15 -7.44
CA GLU A 53 -17.17 4.10 -8.49
C GLU A 53 -15.82 4.06 -9.20
N THR A 54 -15.10 5.19 -9.26
CA THR A 54 -13.78 5.28 -9.89
C THR A 54 -12.89 6.23 -9.11
N ILE A 55 -11.69 5.76 -8.78
CA ILE A 55 -10.65 6.56 -8.14
C ILE A 55 -9.99 7.48 -9.17
N SER A 56 -9.80 8.75 -8.79
CA SER A 56 -9.08 9.71 -9.62
C SER A 56 -7.59 9.37 -9.70
N GLY A 57 -6.91 9.78 -10.78
CA GLY A 57 -5.46 9.58 -10.90
C GLY A 57 -4.66 10.25 -9.77
N GLN A 58 -5.15 11.39 -9.24
CA GLN A 58 -4.53 12.07 -8.10
C GLN A 58 -4.68 11.28 -6.80
N ASP A 59 -5.88 10.76 -6.53
CA ASP A 59 -6.12 9.89 -5.37
C ASP A 59 -5.30 8.60 -5.47
N MET A 60 -5.20 8.00 -6.66
CA MET A 60 -4.36 6.82 -6.86
C MET A 60 -2.88 7.10 -6.57
N GLN A 61 -2.37 8.27 -6.99
CA GLN A 61 -0.99 8.67 -6.70
C GLN A 61 -0.76 8.88 -5.19
N LEU A 62 -1.72 9.44 -4.46
CA LEU A 62 -1.66 9.57 -3.00
C LEU A 62 -1.67 8.18 -2.33
N ILE A 63 -2.52 7.27 -2.82
CA ILE A 63 -2.58 5.87 -2.35
C ILE A 63 -1.25 5.14 -2.60
N GLU A 64 -0.64 5.30 -3.78
CA GLU A 64 0.67 4.72 -4.07
C GLU A 64 1.76 5.27 -3.16
N THR A 65 1.76 6.58 -2.91
CA THR A 65 2.71 7.23 -2.01
C THR A 65 2.54 6.71 -0.57
N PHE A 66 1.30 6.58 -0.12
CA PHE A 66 0.96 5.97 1.17
C PHE A 66 1.52 4.55 1.28
N VAL A 67 1.32 3.70 0.26
CA VAL A 67 1.85 2.33 0.25
C VAL A 67 3.38 2.34 0.20
N CYS A 68 4.01 3.20 -0.60
CA CYS A 68 5.46 3.33 -0.63
C CYS A 68 6.01 3.66 0.77
N GLN A 69 5.41 4.60 1.49
CA GLN A 69 5.75 4.93 2.87
C GLN A 69 5.49 3.77 3.84
N LEU A 70 4.37 3.05 3.68
CA LEU A 70 4.04 1.86 4.47
C LEU A 70 5.15 0.78 4.35
N TYR A 71 5.75 0.66 3.16
CA TYR A 71 6.88 -0.21 2.86
C TYR A 71 8.27 0.41 3.13
N GLY A 72 8.34 1.59 3.76
CA GLY A 72 9.58 2.23 4.18
C GLY A 72 10.31 3.03 3.10
N LYS A 73 9.59 3.46 2.06
CA LYS A 73 10.10 4.27 0.94
C LYS A 73 9.30 5.59 0.80
N PRO A 74 9.37 6.51 1.77
CA PRO A 74 8.56 7.74 1.79
C PRO A 74 8.84 8.70 0.63
N SER A 75 10.00 8.62 -0.02
CA SER A 75 10.35 9.46 -1.18
C SER A 75 9.88 8.90 -2.52
N HIS A 76 9.18 7.76 -2.52
CA HIS A 76 8.73 7.09 -3.74
C HIS A 76 7.23 7.27 -3.93
N THR A 77 6.84 7.42 -5.18
CA THR A 77 5.44 7.61 -5.61
C THR A 77 4.94 6.48 -6.50
N SER A 78 5.74 5.42 -6.67
CA SER A 78 5.39 4.28 -7.52
C SER A 78 5.66 2.96 -6.82
N VAL A 79 4.61 2.19 -6.58
CA VAL A 79 4.73 0.88 -5.92
C VAL A 79 5.49 -0.13 -6.77
N ASP A 80 5.35 -0.06 -8.10
CA ASP A 80 6.09 -0.91 -9.03
C ASP A 80 7.59 -0.64 -8.99
N LYS A 81 8.00 0.63 -8.90
CA LYS A 81 9.41 0.98 -8.71
C LYS A 81 9.94 0.45 -7.38
N VAL A 82 9.19 0.62 -6.28
CA VAL A 82 9.58 0.08 -4.97
C VAL A 82 9.68 -1.45 -5.01
N ARG A 83 8.76 -2.12 -5.71
CA ARG A 83 8.76 -3.57 -5.92
C ARG A 83 10.01 -4.00 -6.69
N TYR A 84 10.29 -3.36 -7.82
CA TYR A 84 11.46 -3.63 -8.64
C TYR A 84 12.76 -3.44 -7.85
N ASP A 85 12.90 -2.33 -7.12
CA ASP A 85 14.09 -2.04 -6.33
C ASP A 85 14.31 -3.04 -5.20
N LYS A 86 13.23 -3.46 -4.52
CA LYS A 86 13.31 -4.49 -3.49
C LYS A 86 13.71 -5.84 -4.07
N VAL A 87 13.09 -6.27 -5.18
CA VAL A 87 13.49 -7.49 -5.89
C VAL A 87 14.98 -7.40 -6.26
N ARG A 88 15.38 -6.32 -6.93
CA ARG A 88 16.78 -6.11 -7.32
C ARG A 88 17.71 -6.19 -6.11
N GLN A 89 17.38 -5.56 -4.98
CA GLN A 89 18.15 -5.63 -3.73
C GLN A 89 18.26 -7.06 -3.18
N CYS A 90 17.18 -7.81 -3.16
CA CYS A 90 17.16 -9.20 -2.70
C CYS A 90 18.05 -10.13 -3.54
N PHE A 91 18.27 -9.79 -4.82
CA PHE A 91 19.09 -10.57 -5.75
C PHE A 91 20.46 -9.95 -6.05
N LYS A 92 20.84 -8.81 -5.43
CA LYS A 92 22.19 -8.21 -5.61
C LYS A 92 23.25 -9.22 -5.14
N GLY A 93 24.08 -9.68 -6.09
CA GLY A 93 25.19 -10.60 -5.81
C GLY A 93 24.88 -12.09 -5.99
N LYS A 94 23.61 -12.49 -6.23
CA LYS A 94 23.25 -13.88 -6.57
C LYS A 94 23.29 -14.05 -8.09
N LYS A 95 24.30 -14.77 -8.62
CA LYS A 95 24.37 -15.15 -10.05
C LYS A 95 23.58 -16.45 -10.26
N GLY A 96 22.44 -16.38 -10.95
CA GLY A 96 21.65 -17.56 -11.33
C GLY A 96 20.18 -17.23 -11.62
N ILE A 97 19.48 -18.14 -12.32
CA ILE A 97 18.01 -18.15 -12.46
C ILE A 97 17.38 -17.95 -11.07
N LEU A 98 16.23 -17.27 -11.03
CA LEU A 98 15.34 -17.11 -9.87
C LEU A 98 15.03 -18.48 -9.25
N SER A 99 15.99 -19.06 -8.55
CA SER A 99 15.84 -20.29 -7.81
C SER A 99 15.25 -19.90 -6.46
N ASN A 100 14.38 -20.75 -5.92
CA ASN A 100 13.75 -20.60 -4.61
C ASN A 100 14.76 -20.67 -3.44
N SER A 101 16.02 -20.30 -3.66
CA SER A 101 17.14 -20.46 -2.74
C SER A 101 17.19 -19.32 -1.72
N GLU A 102 16.55 -19.64 -0.59
CA GLU A 102 16.93 -19.30 0.78
C GLU A 102 17.08 -17.80 1.10
N GLY A 103 16.10 -17.29 1.86
CA GLY A 103 16.18 -16.03 2.60
C GLY A 103 15.45 -14.82 2.00
N VAL A 104 14.86 -14.93 0.81
CA VAL A 104 14.06 -13.85 0.22
C VAL A 104 12.58 -14.10 0.43
N ASP A 105 12.01 -13.50 1.46
CA ASP A 105 10.56 -13.49 1.67
C ASP A 105 9.89 -12.51 0.69
N LEU A 106 9.41 -13.04 -0.43
CA LEU A 106 8.70 -12.29 -1.46
C LEU A 106 7.35 -11.74 -0.98
N SER A 107 6.80 -12.23 0.13
CA SER A 107 5.57 -11.66 0.71
C SER A 107 5.79 -10.23 1.21
N GLN A 108 7.04 -9.84 1.53
CA GLN A 108 7.40 -8.48 1.99
C GLN A 108 7.50 -7.43 0.88
N MET A 109 7.11 -7.79 -0.34
CA MET A 109 7.06 -6.89 -1.49
C MET A 109 5.74 -6.08 -1.47
N PRO A 110 5.75 -4.81 -1.89
CA PRO A 110 4.50 -4.09 -2.12
C PRO A 110 3.70 -4.76 -3.25
N PRO A 111 2.36 -4.58 -3.29
CA PRO A 111 1.57 -4.95 -4.45
C PRO A 111 2.09 -4.24 -5.71
N CYS A 112 1.83 -4.79 -6.90
CA CYS A 112 1.94 -3.99 -8.12
C CYS A 112 0.76 -3.00 -8.21
N GLN A 113 0.86 -2.03 -9.12
CA GLN A 113 -0.19 -1.01 -9.28
C GLN A 113 -1.56 -1.64 -9.58
N ASP A 114 -1.63 -2.65 -10.45
CA ASP A 114 -2.88 -3.34 -10.80
C ASP A 114 -3.55 -3.99 -9.59
N VAL A 115 -2.77 -4.69 -8.77
CA VAL A 115 -3.27 -5.31 -7.54
C VAL A 115 -3.69 -4.24 -6.55
N LEU A 116 -2.92 -3.15 -6.43
CA LEU A 116 -3.25 -2.05 -5.55
C LEU A 116 -4.60 -1.40 -5.90
N MET A 117 -4.93 -1.27 -7.18
CA MET A 117 -6.24 -0.75 -7.61
C MET A 117 -7.42 -1.64 -7.19
N LEU A 118 -7.21 -2.94 -6.93
CA LEU A 118 -8.27 -3.80 -6.41
C LEU A 118 -8.63 -3.46 -4.95
N HIS A 119 -7.66 -2.96 -4.19
CA HIS A 119 -7.88 -2.52 -2.79
C HIS A 119 -8.63 -1.20 -2.69
N THR A 120 -8.84 -0.51 -3.81
CA THR A 120 -9.54 0.78 -3.84
C THR A 120 -11.00 0.68 -4.31
N GLN A 121 -11.43 -0.50 -4.76
CA GLN A 121 -12.76 -0.78 -5.34
C GLN A 121 -13.68 -1.57 -4.39
N SER A 122 -13.47 -1.44 -3.07
CA SER A 122 -14.18 -2.20 -2.04
C SER A 122 -15.60 -1.72 -1.78
#